data_AF-A0A350YYI0-F1
#
_entry.id   AF-A0A350YYI0-F1
#
_cell.length_a   1.000
_cell.length_b   1.000
_cell.length_c   1.000
_cell.angle_alpha   90.00
_cell.angle_beta   90.00
_cell.angle_gamma   90.00
#
_symmetry.space_group_name_H-M   'P 1'
#
loop_
_entity.id
_entity.type
_entity.pdbx_description
1 polymer ?
#
loop_
_entity_poly.entity_id
_entity_poly.type
_entity_poly.pdbx_seq_one_letter_code
_entity_poly.pdbx_strand_id
1 'polypeptide(L)'
;IYSTNFNREYLRYALRCGVPPDDYFSHTSSLPAKEAVFYNLSYYWATQNYNEAVRYNRDQRALLEQEYPEFYHLGVMYDLEKRKSPALAALMSAVIPGSGKAYSERWGDAVISLLFVGSNAWASYRAFNKKGVKSVNGWIFGTLAFSFYSSNIWGSAQAAKSYNSEVNQRYQRNAEAIIHHSY
;
A
#
# COMPACT_ATOMS: atom_id res chain seq x y z
N ILE A 1 14.41 8.18 39.11
CA ILE A 1 15.10 9.10 38.18
C ILE A 1 16.11 8.36 37.30
N TYR A 2 17.12 7.65 37.86
CA TYR A 2 18.11 6.89 37.05
C TYR A 2 17.50 5.81 36.13
N SER A 3 16.54 5.01 36.63
CA SER A 3 15.89 3.96 35.84
C SER A 3 15.08 4.51 34.65
N THR A 4 14.41 5.66 34.80
CA THR A 4 13.60 6.27 33.76
C THR A 4 14.44 6.74 32.57
N ASN A 5 15.64 7.29 32.83
CA ASN A 5 16.55 7.70 31.76
C ASN A 5 17.11 6.51 30.99
N PHE A 6 17.47 5.42 31.68
CA PHE A 6 17.87 4.19 31.02
C PHE A 6 16.77 3.64 30.11
N ASN A 7 15.51 3.63 30.58
CA ASN A 7 14.38 3.14 29.79
C ASN A 7 14.14 3.98 28.52
N ARG A 8 14.31 5.31 28.59
CA ARG A 8 14.23 6.17 27.39
C ARG A 8 15.30 5.85 26.35
N GLU A 9 16.56 5.72 26.79
CA GLU A 9 17.66 5.41 25.89
C GLU A 9 17.51 4.02 25.25
N TYR A 10 17.05 3.03 26.02
CA TYR A 10 16.72 1.71 25.50
C TYR A 10 15.63 1.79 24.41
N LEU A 11 14.52 2.49 24.67
CA LEU A 11 13.41 2.60 23.72
C LEU A 11 13.81 3.32 22.43
N ARG A 12 14.63 4.38 22.52
CA ARG A 12 15.18 5.08 21.35
C ARG A 12 16.09 4.17 20.53
N TYR A 13 16.96 3.42 21.19
CA TYR A 13 17.83 2.44 20.54
C TYR A 13 17.01 1.35 19.83
N ALA A 14 16.00 0.80 20.50
CA ALA A 14 15.09 -0.19 19.93
C ALA A 14 14.37 0.33 18.68
N LEU A 15 13.84 1.55 18.70
CA LEU A 15 13.17 2.14 17.54
C LEU A 15 14.13 2.42 16.37
N ARG A 16 15.42 2.65 16.63
CA ARG A 16 16.43 2.94 15.59
C ARG A 16 17.04 1.67 14.99
N CYS A 17 17.31 0.66 15.80
CA CYS A 17 18.06 -0.53 15.42
C CYS A 17 17.17 -1.74 15.11
N GLY A 18 15.86 -1.62 15.36
CA GLY A 18 14.91 -2.71 15.24
C GLY A 18 14.34 -3.08 16.61
N VAL A 19 13.02 -3.15 16.69
CA VAL A 19 12.32 -3.37 17.95
C VAL A 19 12.48 -4.84 18.35
N PRO A 20 13.08 -5.13 19.53
CA PRO A 20 13.21 -6.49 20.00
C PRO A 20 11.82 -7.07 20.34
N PRO A 21 11.62 -8.39 20.17
CA PRO A 21 10.33 -9.02 20.40
C PRO A 21 9.86 -8.96 21.85
N ASP A 22 10.79 -8.86 22.80
CA ASP A 22 10.53 -8.96 24.23
C ASP A 22 10.85 -7.66 24.97
N ASP A 23 10.18 -7.44 26.11
CA ASP A 23 10.41 -6.35 27.07
C ASP A 23 10.10 -4.90 26.65
N TYR A 24 9.82 -4.58 25.38
CA TYR A 24 9.53 -3.20 24.96
C TYR A 24 8.46 -2.51 25.82
N PHE A 25 7.32 -3.19 26.02
CA PHE A 25 6.22 -2.63 26.80
C PHE A 25 6.52 -2.52 28.29
N SER A 26 7.40 -3.36 28.85
CA SER A 26 7.80 -3.24 30.26
C SER A 26 8.56 -1.93 30.49
N HIS A 27 9.44 -1.55 29.57
CA HIS A 27 10.13 -0.26 29.61
C HIS A 27 9.18 0.92 29.43
N THR A 28 8.22 0.85 28.50
CA THR A 28 7.23 1.94 28.32
C THR A 28 6.32 2.13 29.55
N SER A 29 5.94 1.04 30.24
CA SER A 29 5.06 1.10 31.42
C SER A 29 5.67 1.85 32.60
N SER A 30 6.99 2.00 32.62
CA SER A 30 7.72 2.77 33.63
C SER A 30 7.78 4.28 33.37
N LEU A 31 7.36 4.72 32.18
CA LEU A 31 7.37 6.13 31.77
C LEU A 31 6.06 6.83 32.17
N PRO A 32 6.06 8.18 32.28
CA PRO A 32 4.82 8.94 32.37
C PRO A 32 3.89 8.61 31.20
N ALA A 33 2.57 8.58 31.44
CA ALA A 33 1.57 8.20 30.44
C ALA A 33 1.73 8.94 29.10
N LYS A 34 2.06 10.23 29.15
CA LYS A 34 2.31 11.08 27.97
C LYS A 34 3.46 10.54 27.10
N GLU A 35 4.57 10.16 27.70
CA GLU A 35 5.71 9.60 26.95
C GLU A 35 5.40 8.17 26.49
N ALA A 36 4.77 7.35 27.36
CA ALA A 36 4.45 5.96 27.06
C ALA A 36 3.55 5.83 25.82
N VAL A 37 2.57 6.72 25.63
CA VAL A 37 1.68 6.65 24.45
C VAL A 37 2.43 6.84 23.13
N PHE A 38 3.45 7.69 23.11
CA PHE A 38 4.28 7.89 21.93
C PHE A 38 5.09 6.64 21.59
N TYR A 39 5.79 6.07 22.57
CA TYR A 39 6.60 4.87 22.35
C TYR A 39 5.76 3.65 21.96
N ASN A 40 4.60 3.45 22.59
CA ASN A 40 3.68 2.37 22.24
C ASN A 40 3.15 2.50 20.80
N LEU A 41 2.77 3.71 20.37
CA LEU A 41 2.36 3.92 18.99
C LEU A 41 3.53 3.70 18.02
N SER A 42 4.72 4.17 18.39
CA SER A 42 5.96 3.97 17.62
C SER A 42 6.29 2.50 17.42
N TYR A 43 6.07 1.66 18.43
CA TYR A 43 6.23 0.21 18.34
C TYR A 43 5.38 -0.38 17.22
N TYR A 44 4.08 -0.04 17.16
CA TYR A 44 3.19 -0.60 16.16
C TYR A 44 3.55 -0.18 14.73
N TRP A 45 4.01 1.06 14.55
CA TRP A 45 4.54 1.52 13.26
C TRP A 45 5.88 0.85 12.91
N ALA A 46 6.82 0.76 13.85
CA ALA A 46 8.12 0.14 13.62
C ALA A 46 8.02 -1.36 13.29
N THR A 47 7.03 -2.05 13.85
CA THR A 47 6.74 -3.46 13.58
C THR A 47 5.79 -3.67 12.39
N GLN A 48 5.38 -2.60 11.70
CA GLN A 48 4.41 -2.59 10.59
C GLN A 48 3.07 -3.24 10.94
N ASN A 49 2.70 -3.24 12.22
CA ASN A 49 1.40 -3.73 12.67
C ASN A 49 0.37 -2.61 12.58
N TYR A 50 -0.01 -2.26 11.35
CA TYR A 50 -0.83 -1.09 11.08
C TYR A 50 -2.24 -1.16 11.71
N ASN A 51 -2.82 -2.35 11.81
CA ASN A 51 -4.13 -2.53 12.45
C ASN A 51 -4.07 -2.14 13.93
N GLU A 52 -3.01 -2.56 14.62
CA GLU A 52 -2.76 -2.19 16.01
C GLU A 52 -2.40 -0.72 16.16
N ALA A 53 -1.61 -0.17 15.23
CA ALA A 53 -1.31 1.26 15.20
C ALA A 53 -2.58 2.11 15.13
N VAL A 54 -3.52 1.75 14.25
CA VAL A 54 -4.81 2.45 14.13
C VAL A 54 -5.68 2.26 15.36
N ARG A 55 -5.80 1.02 15.89
CA ARG A 55 -6.57 0.74 17.10
C ARG A 55 -6.04 1.57 18.28
N TYR A 56 -4.73 1.52 18.50
CA TYR A 56 -4.07 2.26 19.57
C TYR A 56 -4.23 3.77 19.41
N ASN A 57 -4.11 4.29 18.18
CA ASN A 57 -4.33 5.71 17.89
C ASN A 57 -5.75 6.18 18.25
N ARG A 58 -6.75 5.31 18.02
CA ARG A 58 -8.15 5.58 18.39
C ARG A 58 -8.36 5.51 19.90
N ASP A 59 -7.81 4.49 20.55
CA ASP A 59 -7.97 4.24 21.99
C ASP A 59 -7.29 5.33 22.83
N GLN A 60 -6.15 5.85 22.38
CA GLN A 60 -5.37 6.89 23.07
C GLN A 60 -5.60 8.31 22.51
N ARG A 61 -6.68 8.52 21.77
CA ARG A 61 -6.98 9.78 21.06
C ARG A 61 -6.75 11.03 21.91
N ALA A 62 -7.31 11.09 23.12
CA ALA A 62 -7.26 12.30 23.94
C ALA A 62 -5.82 12.73 24.28
N LEU A 63 -4.95 11.78 24.60
CA LEU A 63 -3.55 12.05 24.93
C LEU A 63 -2.71 12.31 23.68
N LEU A 64 -2.91 11.53 22.62
CA LEU A 64 -2.14 11.68 21.37
C LEU A 64 -2.49 12.99 20.64
N GLU A 65 -3.76 13.35 20.56
CA GLU A 65 -4.21 14.59 19.92
C GLU A 65 -3.69 15.83 20.67
N GLN A 66 -3.55 15.74 22.00
CA GLN A 66 -3.03 16.83 22.84
C GLN A 66 -1.50 16.94 22.79
N GLU A 67 -0.78 15.83 22.96
CA GLU A 67 0.68 15.84 23.17
C GLU A 67 1.46 15.58 21.87
N TYR A 68 0.91 14.81 20.93
CA TYR A 68 1.55 14.40 19.67
C TYR A 68 0.61 14.51 18.46
N PRO A 69 0.07 15.71 18.16
CA PRO A 69 -1.00 15.89 17.17
C PRO A 69 -0.60 15.39 15.78
N GLU A 70 0.64 15.62 15.35
CA GLU A 70 1.13 15.14 14.05
C GLU A 70 1.07 13.61 13.93
N PHE A 71 1.48 12.90 14.98
CA PHE A 71 1.48 11.44 14.99
C PHE A 71 0.05 10.88 15.05
N TYR A 72 -0.83 11.55 15.81
CA TYR A 72 -2.26 11.23 15.85
C TYR A 72 -2.91 11.38 14.47
N HIS A 73 -2.68 12.51 13.80
CA HIS A 73 -3.24 12.78 12.49
C HIS A 73 -2.72 11.80 11.43
N LEU A 74 -1.46 11.37 11.51
CA LEU A 74 -0.94 10.33 10.65
C LEU A 74 -1.75 9.03 10.74
N GLY A 75 -2.06 8.58 11.97
CA GLY A 75 -2.88 7.38 12.19
C GLY A 75 -4.31 7.53 11.66
N VAL A 76 -4.93 8.71 11.83
CA VAL A 76 -6.27 9.00 11.29
C VAL A 76 -6.26 9.00 9.76
N MET A 77 -5.29 9.66 9.14
CA MET A 77 -5.18 9.72 7.67
C MET A 77 -4.93 8.34 7.07
N TYR A 78 -4.14 7.49 7.74
CA TYR A 78 -3.95 6.10 7.34
C TYR A 78 -5.26 5.28 7.38
N ASP A 79 -6.07 5.44 8.43
CA ASP A 79 -7.36 4.72 8.59
C ASP A 79 -8.39 5.15 7.52
N LEU A 80 -8.36 6.42 7.12
CA LEU A 80 -9.24 6.96 6.07
C LEU A 80 -8.83 6.57 4.65
N GLU A 81 -7.59 6.13 4.44
CA GLU A 81 -7.05 5.82 3.11
C GLU A 81 -7.69 4.57 2.51
N LYS A 82 -8.37 4.74 1.37
CA LYS A 82 -9.13 3.66 0.74
C LYS A 82 -8.22 2.67 0.03
N ARG A 83 -8.33 1.40 0.42
CA ARG A 83 -7.63 0.30 -0.25
C ARG A 83 -8.32 -0.13 -1.53
N LYS A 84 -7.53 -0.43 -2.55
CA LYS A 84 -8.00 -0.87 -3.86
C LYS A 84 -8.12 -2.39 -3.87
N SER A 85 -9.31 -2.91 -4.19
CA SER A 85 -9.53 -4.35 -4.37
C SER A 85 -8.84 -4.89 -5.64
N PRO A 86 -7.93 -5.89 -5.53
CA PRO A 86 -7.32 -6.54 -6.69
C PRO A 86 -8.31 -7.29 -7.58
N ALA A 87 -9.33 -7.92 -6.97
CA ALA A 87 -10.37 -8.64 -7.70
C ALA A 87 -11.21 -7.68 -8.55
N LEU A 88 -11.61 -6.53 -7.97
CA LEU A 88 -12.35 -5.51 -8.71
C LEU A 88 -11.52 -4.96 -9.87
N ALA A 89 -10.24 -4.67 -9.64
CA ALA A 89 -9.34 -4.20 -10.69
C ALA A 89 -9.23 -5.21 -11.85
N ALA A 90 -9.11 -6.51 -11.55
CA ALA A 90 -9.10 -7.55 -12.57
C ALA A 90 -10.41 -7.60 -13.37
N LEU A 91 -11.56 -7.58 -12.68
CA LEU A 91 -12.89 -7.63 -13.30
C LEU A 91 -13.13 -6.43 -14.22
N MET A 92 -12.79 -5.21 -13.76
CA MET A 92 -12.87 -4.02 -14.60
C MET A 92 -12.05 -4.20 -15.89
N SER A 93 -10.79 -4.65 -15.75
CA SER A 93 -9.90 -4.89 -16.89
C SER A 93 -10.31 -6.03 -17.81
N ALA A 94 -11.10 -6.98 -17.33
CA ALA A 94 -11.69 -8.02 -18.16
C ALA A 94 -12.79 -7.45 -19.08
N VAL A 95 -13.58 -6.49 -18.59
CA VAL A 95 -14.61 -5.81 -19.40
C VAL A 95 -13.98 -4.79 -20.35
N ILE A 96 -13.14 -3.90 -19.82
CA ILE A 96 -12.46 -2.85 -20.58
C ILE A 96 -10.97 -2.93 -20.28
N PRO A 97 -10.13 -3.36 -21.26
CA PRO A 97 -8.69 -3.45 -21.06
C PRO A 97 -8.10 -2.15 -20.51
N GLY A 98 -7.27 -2.26 -19.47
CA GLY A 98 -6.63 -1.13 -18.78
C GLY A 98 -7.46 -0.45 -17.68
N SER A 99 -8.77 -0.65 -17.60
CA SER A 99 -9.61 0.09 -16.63
C SER A 99 -9.28 -0.23 -15.15
N GLY A 100 -8.83 -1.45 -14.84
CA GLY A 100 -8.35 -1.78 -13.49
C GLY A 100 -7.04 -1.09 -13.10
N LYS A 101 -6.19 -0.76 -14.08
CA LYS A 101 -4.98 0.04 -13.88
C LYS A 101 -5.34 1.51 -13.65
N ALA A 102 -6.32 2.04 -14.38
CA ALA A 102 -6.85 3.39 -14.15
C ALA A 102 -7.47 3.52 -12.74
N TYR A 103 -8.23 2.52 -12.29
CA TYR A 103 -8.74 2.45 -10.91
C TYR A 103 -7.63 2.48 -9.84
N SER A 104 -6.47 1.92 -10.17
CA SER A 104 -5.25 1.91 -9.34
C SER A 104 -4.34 3.11 -9.62
N GLU A 105 -4.86 4.17 -10.26
CA GLU A 105 -4.18 5.43 -10.56
C GLU A 105 -2.99 5.31 -11.53
N ARG A 106 -2.86 4.15 -12.21
CA ARG A 106 -1.85 3.88 -13.24
C ARG A 106 -2.41 4.16 -14.63
N TRP A 107 -2.72 5.43 -14.89
CA TRP A 107 -3.37 5.88 -16.13
C TRP A 107 -2.55 5.62 -17.40
N GLY A 108 -1.23 5.79 -17.34
CA GLY A 108 -0.35 5.47 -18.47
C GLY A 108 -0.45 4.00 -18.89
N ASP A 109 -0.39 3.09 -17.91
CA ASP A 109 -0.52 1.65 -18.18
C ASP A 109 -1.92 1.29 -18.65
N ALA A 110 -2.95 2.00 -18.17
CA ALA A 110 -4.33 1.82 -18.63
C ALA A 110 -4.47 2.10 -20.13
N VAL A 111 -3.95 3.25 -20.59
CA VAL A 111 -3.98 3.65 -22.01
C VAL A 111 -3.18 2.67 -22.87
N ILE A 112 -1.97 2.31 -22.44
CA ILE A 112 -1.13 1.33 -23.16
C ILE A 112 -1.88 0.00 -23.31
N SER A 113 -2.53 -0.47 -22.25
CA SER A 113 -3.25 -1.74 -22.28
C SER A 113 -4.43 -1.72 -23.25
N LEU A 114 -5.20 -0.62 -23.25
CA LEU A 114 -6.32 -0.45 -24.17
C LEU A 114 -5.84 -0.43 -25.63
N LEU A 115 -4.78 0.32 -25.92
CA LEU A 115 -4.24 0.43 -27.28
C LEU A 115 -3.67 -0.89 -27.77
N PHE A 116 -2.86 -1.58 -26.98
CA PHE A 116 -2.26 -2.85 -27.39
C PHE A 116 -3.30 -3.94 -27.60
N VAL A 117 -4.22 -4.13 -26.64
CA VAL A 117 -5.26 -5.15 -26.79
C VAL A 117 -6.22 -4.79 -27.93
N GLY A 118 -6.69 -3.54 -27.96
CA GLY A 118 -7.66 -3.07 -28.96
C GLY A 118 -7.11 -3.09 -30.38
N SER A 119 -5.90 -2.58 -30.61
CA SER A 119 -5.29 -2.55 -31.95
C SER A 119 -5.02 -3.96 -32.49
N ASN A 120 -4.49 -4.86 -31.66
CA ASN A 120 -4.24 -6.25 -32.06
C ASN A 120 -5.55 -7.01 -32.31
N ALA A 121 -6.55 -6.83 -31.43
CA ALA A 121 -7.87 -7.44 -31.63
C ALA A 121 -8.52 -6.95 -32.93
N TRP A 122 -8.47 -5.65 -33.20
CA TRP A 122 -8.99 -5.06 -34.44
C TRP A 122 -8.23 -5.53 -35.68
N ALA A 123 -6.90 -5.59 -35.62
CA ALA A 123 -6.06 -6.10 -36.72
C ALA A 123 -6.36 -7.58 -37.00
N SER A 124 -6.52 -8.40 -35.96
CA SER A 124 -6.92 -9.81 -36.07
C SER A 124 -8.29 -9.95 -36.72
N TYR A 125 -9.29 -9.21 -36.24
CA TYR A 125 -10.64 -9.19 -36.81
C TYR A 125 -10.62 -8.84 -38.30
N ARG A 126 -9.93 -7.76 -38.69
CA ARG A 126 -9.80 -7.34 -40.09
C ARG A 126 -9.13 -8.41 -40.96
N ALA A 127 -8.12 -9.10 -40.43
CA ALA A 127 -7.39 -10.13 -41.15
C ALA A 127 -8.23 -11.41 -41.34
N PHE A 128 -8.99 -11.82 -40.33
CA PHE A 128 -9.93 -12.95 -40.43
C PHE A 128 -11.14 -12.63 -41.31
N ASN A 129 -11.69 -11.42 -41.23
CA ASN A 129 -12.80 -11.02 -42.10
C ASN A 129 -12.44 -11.07 -43.59
N LYS A 130 -11.16 -10.84 -43.94
CA LYS A 130 -10.68 -10.88 -45.33
C LYS A 130 -10.35 -12.28 -45.85
N LYS A 131 -9.72 -13.13 -45.03
CA LYS A 131 -9.14 -14.42 -45.49
C LYS A 131 -9.69 -15.64 -44.74
N GLY A 132 -10.67 -15.44 -43.86
CA GLY A 132 -11.16 -16.47 -42.95
C GLY A 132 -10.04 -17.07 -42.12
N VAL A 133 -10.24 -18.30 -41.66
CA VAL A 133 -9.28 -19.07 -40.85
C VAL A 133 -7.92 -19.32 -41.53
N LYS A 134 -7.81 -19.13 -42.86
CA LYS A 134 -6.55 -19.23 -43.61
C LYS A 134 -5.64 -18.00 -43.42
N SER A 135 -6.07 -17.02 -42.63
CA SER A 135 -5.32 -15.78 -42.38
C SER A 135 -4.20 -15.97 -41.36
N VAL A 136 -2.96 -16.07 -41.83
CA VAL A 136 -1.77 -16.09 -40.95
C VAL A 136 -1.72 -14.87 -40.04
N ASN A 137 -1.95 -13.67 -40.59
CA ASN A 137 -1.98 -12.42 -39.81
C ASN A 137 -3.11 -12.41 -38.77
N GLY A 138 -4.26 -13.03 -39.08
CA GLY A 138 -5.36 -13.17 -38.13
C GLY A 138 -4.92 -13.91 -36.87
N TRP A 139 -4.25 -15.05 -37.05
CA TRP A 139 -3.72 -15.85 -35.95
C TRP A 139 -2.58 -15.17 -35.19
N ILE A 140 -1.69 -14.46 -35.89
CA ILE A 140 -0.61 -13.69 -35.24
C ILE A 140 -1.21 -12.62 -34.32
N PHE A 141 -2.01 -11.70 -34.86
CA PHE A 141 -2.58 -10.62 -34.08
C PHE A 141 -3.60 -11.11 -33.05
N GLY A 142 -4.30 -12.21 -33.32
CA GLY A 142 -5.23 -12.83 -32.39
C GLY A 142 -4.52 -13.41 -31.17
N THR A 143 -3.41 -14.14 -31.40
CA THR A 143 -2.56 -14.67 -30.33
C THR A 143 -1.97 -13.53 -29.49
N LEU A 144 -1.50 -12.46 -30.14
CA LEU A 144 -1.00 -11.27 -29.45
C LEU A 144 -2.08 -10.60 -28.62
N ALA A 145 -3.27 -10.35 -29.19
CA ALA A 145 -4.40 -9.75 -28.48
C ALA A 145 -4.78 -10.59 -27.26
N PHE A 146 -4.89 -11.91 -27.41
CA PHE A 146 -5.20 -12.83 -26.32
C PHE A 146 -4.14 -12.81 -25.21
N SER A 147 -2.86 -12.82 -25.60
CA SER A 147 -1.72 -12.80 -24.66
C SER A 147 -1.69 -11.50 -23.86
N PHE A 148 -1.82 -10.36 -24.54
CA PHE A 148 -1.85 -9.05 -23.89
C PHE A 148 -3.12 -8.85 -23.06
N TYR A 149 -4.27 -9.33 -23.50
CA TYR A 149 -5.53 -9.25 -22.75
C TYR A 149 -5.44 -10.02 -21.43
N SER A 150 -4.96 -11.27 -21.47
CA SER A 150 -4.79 -12.11 -20.27
C SER A 150 -3.78 -11.47 -19.30
N SER A 151 -2.65 -10.99 -19.83
CA SER A 151 -1.63 -10.29 -19.06
C SER A 151 -2.16 -8.99 -18.45
N ASN A 152 -3.04 -8.28 -19.15
CA ASN A 152 -3.66 -7.06 -18.65
C ASN A 152 -4.56 -7.31 -17.43
N ILE A 153 -5.35 -8.39 -17.44
CA ILE A 153 -6.23 -8.74 -16.30
C ILE A 153 -5.39 -9.00 -15.06
N TRP A 154 -4.39 -9.89 -15.15
CA TRP A 154 -3.49 -10.19 -14.04
C TRP A 154 -2.71 -8.94 -13.59
N GLY A 155 -2.17 -8.18 -14.54
CA GLY A 155 -1.42 -6.95 -14.25
C GLY A 155 -2.28 -5.87 -13.59
N SER A 156 -3.60 -5.88 -13.79
CA SER A 156 -4.52 -4.95 -13.12
C SER A 156 -4.78 -5.33 -11.67
N ALA A 157 -4.89 -6.63 -11.35
CA ALA A 157 -4.90 -7.08 -9.96
C ALA A 157 -3.60 -6.70 -9.24
N GLN A 158 -2.46 -6.87 -9.93
CA GLN A 158 -1.16 -6.51 -9.38
C GLN A 158 -1.02 -5.00 -9.17
N ALA A 159 -1.52 -4.18 -10.09
CA ALA A 159 -1.55 -2.72 -9.94
C ALA A 159 -2.26 -2.27 -8.65
N ALA A 160 -3.40 -2.88 -8.31
CA ALA A 160 -4.12 -2.57 -7.08
C ALA A 160 -3.34 -3.00 -5.82
N LYS A 161 -2.65 -4.15 -5.87
CA LYS A 161 -1.76 -4.58 -4.77
C LYS A 161 -0.59 -3.61 -4.59
N SER A 162 0.05 -3.20 -5.69
CA SER A 162 1.14 -2.22 -5.67
C SER A 162 0.67 -0.89 -5.08
N TYR A 163 -0.49 -0.38 -5.50
CA TYR A 163 -1.09 0.82 -4.91
C TYR A 163 -1.25 0.71 -3.39
N ASN A 164 -1.82 -0.39 -2.89
CA ASN A 164 -2.01 -0.58 -1.45
C ASN A 164 -0.67 -0.68 -0.69
N SER A 165 0.35 -1.28 -1.32
CA SER A 165 1.71 -1.35 -0.77
C SER A 165 2.36 0.02 -0.71
N GLU A 166 2.25 0.82 -1.78
CA GLU A 166 2.77 2.20 -1.85
C GLU A 166 2.13 3.10 -0.81
N VAL A 167 0.82 2.95 -0.57
CA VAL A 167 0.13 3.59 0.55
C VAL A 167 0.80 3.22 1.87
N ASN A 168 0.98 1.93 2.17
CA ASN A 168 1.63 1.50 3.42
C ASN A 168 3.02 2.09 3.57
N GLN A 169 3.84 2.02 2.52
CA GLN A 169 5.20 2.55 2.53
C GLN A 169 5.23 4.07 2.72
N ARG A 170 4.28 4.82 2.14
CA ARG A 170 4.19 6.27 2.32
C ARG A 170 3.94 6.62 3.78
N TYR A 171 2.94 6.01 4.42
CA TYR A 171 2.64 6.27 5.82
C TYR A 171 3.73 5.74 6.75
N GLN A 172 4.34 4.61 6.42
CA GLN A 172 5.50 4.07 7.16
C GLN A 172 6.66 5.08 7.18
N ARG A 173 7.04 5.63 6.02
CA ARG A 173 8.10 6.66 5.95
C ARG A 173 7.75 7.91 6.75
N ASN A 174 6.48 8.34 6.71
CA ASN A 174 6.03 9.48 7.49
C ASN A 174 6.10 9.19 9.00
N ALA A 175 5.72 7.98 9.44
CA ALA A 175 5.82 7.57 10.84
C ALA A 175 7.28 7.50 11.29
N GLU A 176 8.16 6.91 10.49
CA GLU A 176 9.62 6.88 10.74
C GLU A 176 10.20 8.29 10.86
N ALA A 177 9.78 9.23 10.01
CA ALA A 177 10.23 10.62 10.08
C ALA A 177 9.82 11.29 11.40
N ILE A 178 8.56 11.11 11.84
CA ILE A 178 8.07 11.63 13.13
C ILE A 178 8.83 11.00 14.30
N ILE A 179 9.02 9.67 14.26
CA ILE A 179 9.72 8.92 15.30
C ILE A 179 11.16 9.42 15.43
N HIS A 180 11.90 9.50 14.33
CA HIS A 180 13.30 9.90 14.35
C HIS A 180 13.54 11.38 14.67
N HIS A 181 12.57 12.26 14.41
CA HIS A 181 12.69 13.68 14.79
C HIS A 181 12.42 13.92 16.29
N SER A 182 11.84 12.96 16.99
CA SER A 182 11.44 13.12 18.41
C SER A 182 12.58 12.96 19.43
N TYR A 183 13.80 12.57 18.98
CA TYR A 183 14.95 12.35 19.86
C TYR A 183 16.30 12.71 19.23
#